data_AF-A0A7Y4XPF5-F1
#
_entry.id   AF-A0A7Y4XPF5-F1
#
_cell.length_a   1.000
_cell.length_b   1.000
_cell.length_c   1.000
_cell.angle_alpha   90.00
_cell.angle_beta   90.00
_cell.angle_gamma   90.00
#
_symmetry.space_group_name_H-M   'P 1'
#
loop_
_entity.id
_entity.type
_entity.pdbx_description
1 polymer ?
#
loop_
_entity_poly.entity_id
_entity_poly.type
_entity_poly.pdbx_seq_one_letter_code
_entity_poly.pdbx_strand_id
1 'polypeptide(L)'
;MRKILALILFGISITVLYAQPVPYRNVVPVNIEEIQYPNRMGNTTSSQPQKGTVKLKDGSSVSGKITFFKKKEVFERVKVNTGEDKKEILATDITSIMLDPKIYEGKYPNDFKKPEKNFQRGYIVLPTGAKVTGKVAQLRDFSDYDFFVYNIMFLPDGSEVASSFKGGRIAEFGQEINGTMQVWDGYVDGYLLRMTDGRYRLSRNPYSKTKNEFFTSLKNSVTDSLAKGAAQAALTKSIQDGQNLNESIENSVNAGSAVSEVLGQVEINKKEYLIFDTKNNTVVSVTKDAFPGYAQSLLQNCNASISKDLMTWDKAVEFFNALNAACK
;
A
#
# COMPACT_ATOMS: atom_id res chain seq x y z
N MET A 1 -42.64 -29.44 55.88
CA MET A 1 -42.08 -28.28 55.13
C MET A 1 -41.28 -28.82 53.94
N ARG A 2 -41.73 -28.57 52.69
CA ARG A 2 -40.98 -28.94 51.47
C ARG A 2 -40.19 -27.72 50.99
N LYS A 3 -38.88 -27.85 50.75
CA LYS A 3 -38.08 -26.86 50.03
C LYS A 3 -38.08 -27.23 48.54
N ILE A 4 -38.45 -26.30 47.67
CA ILE A 4 -38.28 -26.41 46.22
C ILE A 4 -37.09 -25.53 45.86
N LEU A 5 -36.05 -26.13 45.28
CA LEU A 5 -34.86 -25.42 44.82
C LEU A 5 -35.00 -25.21 43.30
N ALA A 6 -35.35 -23.99 42.88
CA ALA A 6 -35.46 -23.66 41.46
C ALA A 6 -34.06 -23.37 40.87
N LEU A 7 -33.49 -24.37 40.19
CA LEU A 7 -32.21 -24.23 39.51
C LEU A 7 -32.43 -23.56 38.13
N ILE A 8 -32.24 -22.24 38.06
CA ILE A 8 -32.34 -21.51 36.79
C ILE A 8 -31.05 -21.75 36.00
N LEU A 9 -31.07 -22.71 35.08
CA LEU A 9 -30.04 -22.83 34.04
C LEU A 9 -30.18 -21.65 33.06
N PHE A 10 -29.34 -20.64 33.23
CA PHE A 10 -29.05 -19.68 32.17
C PHE A 10 -28.25 -20.39 31.06
N GLY A 11 -28.97 -20.94 30.09
CA GLY A 11 -28.38 -21.43 28.85
C GLY A 11 -27.83 -20.24 28.05
N ILE A 12 -26.56 -19.91 28.27
CA ILE A 12 -25.84 -18.95 27.41
C ILE A 12 -25.66 -19.64 26.06
N SER A 13 -26.60 -19.40 25.15
CA SER A 13 -26.44 -19.74 23.73
C SER A 13 -25.31 -18.89 23.17
N ILE A 14 -24.09 -19.43 23.19
CA ILE A 14 -22.94 -18.86 22.48
C ILE A 14 -23.21 -19.06 20.99
N THR A 15 -23.98 -18.15 20.40
CA THR A 15 -24.04 -17.98 18.96
C THR A 15 -22.67 -17.51 18.51
N VAL A 16 -21.84 -18.45 18.09
CA VAL A 16 -20.60 -18.16 17.37
C VAL A 16 -21.00 -17.47 16.07
N LEU A 17 -21.01 -16.13 16.08
CA LEU A 17 -21.14 -15.33 14.87
C LEU A 17 -19.90 -15.56 14.02
N TYR A 18 -19.98 -16.56 13.15
CA TYR A 18 -19.06 -16.72 12.03
C TYR A 18 -19.20 -15.48 11.14
N ALA A 19 -18.31 -14.50 11.35
CA ALA A 19 -18.24 -13.30 10.55
C ALA A 19 -18.04 -13.70 9.08
N GLN A 20 -19.03 -13.36 8.25
CA GLN A 20 -19.07 -13.75 6.85
C GLN A 20 -17.80 -13.29 6.11
N PRO A 21 -17.24 -14.09 5.20
CA PRO A 21 -16.08 -13.69 4.40
C PRO A 21 -16.40 -12.44 3.58
N VAL A 22 -15.54 -11.42 3.66
CA VAL A 22 -15.75 -10.14 2.96
C VAL A 22 -15.28 -10.26 1.52
N PRO A 23 -16.10 -9.94 0.50
CA PRO A 23 -15.66 -9.85 -0.89
C PRO A 23 -14.56 -8.80 -1.04
N TYR A 24 -13.51 -9.10 -1.80
CA TYR A 24 -12.46 -8.14 -2.11
C TYR A 24 -12.09 -8.13 -3.59
N ARG A 25 -11.58 -6.99 -4.05
CA ARG A 25 -10.92 -6.78 -5.34
C ARG A 25 -9.45 -6.48 -5.12
N ASN A 26 -8.59 -7.31 -5.70
CA ASN A 26 -7.16 -7.04 -5.83
C ASN A 26 -6.87 -6.65 -7.28
N VAL A 27 -6.15 -5.55 -7.47
CA VAL A 27 -5.90 -4.97 -8.79
C VAL A 27 -4.40 -4.97 -9.09
N VAL A 28 -4.03 -5.72 -10.12
CA VAL A 28 -2.63 -6.00 -10.49
C VAL A 28 -2.35 -5.35 -11.85
N PRO A 29 -1.25 -4.57 -11.99
CA PRO A 29 -0.90 -3.95 -13.26
C PRO A 29 -0.54 -5.02 -14.29
N VAL A 30 -0.70 -4.70 -15.57
CA VAL A 30 -0.17 -5.55 -16.64
C VAL A 30 1.16 -4.99 -17.10
N ASN A 31 2.27 -5.63 -16.72
CA ASN A 31 3.57 -5.31 -17.28
C ASN A 31 3.59 -5.70 -18.77
N ILE A 32 3.89 -4.73 -19.64
CA ILE A 32 3.96 -4.93 -21.10
C ILE A 32 5.16 -5.81 -21.48
N GLU A 33 6.25 -5.76 -20.70
CA GLU A 33 7.48 -6.51 -20.96
C GLU A 33 7.31 -8.02 -20.71
N GLU A 34 6.46 -8.39 -19.75
CA GLU A 34 6.12 -9.78 -19.40
C GLU A 34 5.08 -10.42 -20.34
N ILE A 35 4.51 -9.65 -21.28
CA ILE A 35 3.49 -10.17 -22.21
C ILE A 35 4.06 -11.32 -23.03
N GLN A 36 3.43 -12.48 -22.92
CA GLN A 36 3.77 -13.67 -23.68
C GLN A 36 3.25 -13.56 -25.12
N TYR A 37 4.04 -14.05 -26.08
CA TYR A 37 3.74 -14.05 -27.51
C TYR A 37 3.56 -15.49 -28.05
N PRO A 38 2.54 -16.25 -27.58
CA PRO A 38 2.43 -17.69 -27.86
C PRO A 38 2.08 -18.02 -29.31
N ASN A 39 1.48 -17.08 -30.05
CA ASN A 39 1.01 -17.32 -31.41
C ASN A 39 2.13 -16.97 -32.40
N ARG A 40 2.54 -17.90 -33.27
CA ARG A 40 3.60 -17.67 -34.27
C ARG A 40 3.11 -17.94 -35.69
N MET A 41 3.35 -16.99 -36.60
CA MET A 41 3.07 -17.11 -38.02
C MET A 41 4.32 -16.65 -38.80
N GLY A 42 5.13 -17.61 -39.24
CA GLY A 42 6.43 -17.35 -39.85
C GLY A 42 7.39 -16.65 -38.89
N ASN A 43 7.82 -15.43 -39.27
CA ASN A 43 8.72 -14.58 -38.48
C ASN A 43 7.99 -13.57 -37.57
N THR A 44 6.66 -13.60 -37.56
CA THR A 44 5.83 -12.74 -36.71
C THR A 44 5.26 -13.55 -35.54
N THR A 45 5.36 -13.02 -34.33
CA THR A 45 4.74 -13.55 -33.11
C THR A 45 3.72 -12.55 -32.57
N SER A 46 2.67 -13.03 -31.90
CA SER A 46 1.63 -12.18 -31.34
C SER A 46 1.13 -12.62 -29.97
N SER A 47 0.74 -11.62 -29.17
CA SER A 47 0.24 -11.82 -27.82
C SER A 47 -1.17 -12.40 -27.79
N GLN A 48 -1.63 -12.80 -26.60
CA GLN A 48 -3.08 -12.83 -26.34
C GLN A 48 -3.62 -11.39 -26.22
N PRO A 49 -4.88 -11.12 -26.61
CA PRO A 49 -5.46 -9.79 -26.52
C PRO A 49 -5.62 -9.34 -25.05
N GLN A 50 -5.12 -8.15 -24.72
CA GLN A 50 -5.32 -7.48 -23.43
C GLN A 50 -6.26 -6.29 -23.63
N LYS A 51 -7.15 -5.95 -22.69
CA LYS A 51 -7.87 -4.67 -22.79
C LYS A 51 -6.93 -3.49 -22.53
N GLY A 52 -7.18 -2.34 -23.13
CA GLY A 52 -6.43 -1.13 -22.90
C GLY A 52 -6.75 -0.01 -23.87
N THR A 53 -5.95 1.05 -23.81
CA THR A 53 -5.99 2.21 -24.70
C THR A 53 -4.61 2.49 -25.31
N VAL A 54 -4.58 2.74 -26.61
CA VAL A 54 -3.40 3.18 -27.37
C VAL A 54 -3.54 4.67 -27.64
N LYS A 55 -2.55 5.48 -27.25
CA LYS A 55 -2.49 6.91 -27.58
C LYS A 55 -1.54 7.13 -28.77
N LEU A 56 -1.99 7.89 -29.75
CA LEU A 56 -1.27 8.15 -31.00
C LEU A 56 -0.49 9.47 -30.96
N LYS A 57 0.42 9.66 -31.93
CA LYS A 57 1.24 10.88 -32.08
C LYS A 57 0.44 12.11 -32.48
N ASP A 58 -0.71 11.93 -33.12
CA ASP A 58 -1.68 13.01 -33.40
C ASP A 58 -2.49 13.45 -32.16
N GLY A 59 -2.25 12.81 -31.00
CA GLY A 59 -2.95 13.06 -29.74
C GLY A 59 -4.24 12.27 -29.55
N SER A 60 -4.75 11.59 -30.59
CA SER A 60 -5.94 10.75 -30.52
C SER A 60 -5.70 9.47 -29.71
N SER A 61 -6.77 8.72 -29.43
CA SER A 61 -6.69 7.48 -28.65
C SER A 61 -7.68 6.43 -29.14
N VAL A 62 -7.29 5.16 -29.06
CA VAL A 62 -8.09 4.00 -29.47
C VAL A 62 -8.13 2.98 -28.33
N SER A 63 -9.31 2.78 -27.76
CA SER A 63 -9.55 1.83 -26.67
C SER A 63 -10.17 0.53 -27.19
N GLY A 64 -9.79 -0.62 -26.61
CA GLY A 64 -10.31 -1.93 -27.00
C GLY A 64 -9.43 -3.09 -26.54
N LYS A 65 -9.58 -4.26 -27.17
CA LYS A 65 -8.70 -5.41 -26.97
C LYS A 65 -7.47 -5.29 -27.88
N ILE A 66 -6.32 -5.01 -27.29
CA ILE A 66 -5.01 -4.80 -27.91
C ILE A 66 -4.28 -6.15 -28.02
N THR A 67 -3.94 -6.55 -29.23
CA THR A 67 -2.97 -7.62 -29.52
C THR A 67 -1.66 -7.01 -30.00
N PHE A 68 -0.56 -7.37 -29.35
CA PHE A 68 0.79 -6.93 -29.70
C PHE A 68 1.39 -7.86 -30.75
N PHE A 69 2.12 -7.30 -31.72
CA PHE A 69 2.84 -8.05 -32.74
C PHE A 69 4.33 -7.72 -32.72
N LYS A 70 5.16 -8.76 -32.68
CA LYS A 70 6.60 -8.70 -32.86
C LYS A 70 6.99 -9.38 -34.17
N LYS A 71 8.07 -8.91 -34.79
CA LYS A 71 8.66 -9.52 -35.99
C LYS A 71 10.15 -9.64 -35.80
N LYS A 72 10.67 -10.87 -35.78
CA LYS A 72 12.03 -11.18 -35.33
C LYS A 72 12.35 -10.51 -33.97
N GLU A 73 11.48 -10.70 -32.99
CA GLU A 73 11.49 -10.08 -31.65
C GLU A 73 11.35 -8.55 -31.56
N VAL A 74 11.44 -7.79 -32.65
CA VAL A 74 11.20 -6.34 -32.66
C VAL A 74 9.69 -6.05 -32.64
N PHE A 75 9.25 -5.16 -31.75
CA PHE A 75 7.87 -4.69 -31.70
C PHE A 75 7.51 -3.91 -32.99
N GLU A 76 6.52 -4.40 -33.73
CA GLU A 76 6.16 -3.89 -35.07
C GLU A 76 4.90 -3.02 -35.03
N ARG A 77 3.86 -3.50 -34.33
CA ARG A 77 2.51 -2.90 -34.35
C ARG A 77 1.61 -3.48 -33.26
N VAL A 78 0.46 -2.84 -33.06
CA VAL A 78 -0.69 -3.41 -32.34
C VAL A 78 -1.91 -3.55 -33.24
N LYS A 79 -2.83 -4.43 -32.83
CA LYS A 79 -4.19 -4.52 -33.38
C LYS A 79 -5.17 -4.27 -32.25
N VAL A 80 -5.98 -3.22 -32.36
CA VAL A 80 -7.01 -2.87 -31.37
C VAL A 80 -8.38 -3.24 -31.91
N ASN A 81 -9.03 -4.19 -31.25
CA ASN A 81 -10.41 -4.57 -31.52
C ASN A 81 -11.34 -3.76 -30.59
N THR A 82 -12.08 -2.81 -31.16
CA THR A 82 -13.01 -1.92 -30.43
C THR A 82 -14.35 -2.58 -30.13
N GLY A 83 -14.61 -3.78 -30.66
CA GLY A 83 -15.90 -4.47 -30.62
C GLY A 83 -16.61 -4.35 -31.97
N GLU A 84 -16.70 -3.14 -32.50
CA GLU A 84 -17.24 -2.84 -33.84
C GLU A 84 -16.19 -3.05 -34.92
N ASP A 85 -14.96 -2.56 -34.69
CA ASP A 85 -13.89 -2.49 -35.68
C ASP A 85 -12.57 -3.11 -35.18
N LYS A 86 -11.66 -3.38 -36.11
CA LYS A 86 -10.28 -3.82 -35.83
C LYS A 86 -9.29 -2.88 -36.49
N LYS A 87 -8.72 -1.95 -35.71
CA LYS A 87 -7.70 -1.00 -36.18
C LYS A 87 -6.31 -1.59 -36.00
N GLU A 88 -5.47 -1.52 -37.03
CA GLU A 88 -4.05 -1.84 -36.93
C GLU A 88 -3.24 -0.54 -36.85
N ILE A 89 -2.29 -0.48 -35.93
CA ILE A 89 -1.56 0.75 -35.57
C ILE A 89 -0.07 0.41 -35.49
N LEU A 90 0.75 1.04 -36.32
CA LEU A 90 2.19 0.79 -36.36
C LEU A 90 2.88 1.34 -35.11
N ALA A 91 3.95 0.68 -34.65
CA ALA A 91 4.73 1.16 -33.49
C ALA A 91 5.28 2.58 -33.67
N THR A 92 5.48 3.02 -34.92
CA THR A 92 5.91 4.38 -35.28
C THR A 92 4.89 5.47 -34.95
N ASP A 93 3.61 5.12 -34.83
CA ASP A 93 2.50 6.08 -34.72
C ASP A 93 1.98 6.18 -33.27
N ILE A 94 2.47 5.29 -32.41
CA ILE A 94 2.12 5.17 -31.00
C ILE A 94 2.97 6.13 -30.18
N THR A 95 2.32 6.87 -29.28
CA THR A 95 2.97 7.66 -28.22
C THR A 95 3.06 6.86 -26.92
N SER A 96 1.98 6.18 -26.54
CA SER A 96 1.94 5.33 -25.35
C SER A 96 0.84 4.27 -25.44
N ILE A 97 0.99 3.20 -24.66
CA ILE A 97 -0.01 2.14 -24.48
C ILE A 97 -0.27 2.02 -22.98
N MET A 98 -1.54 2.02 -22.59
CA MET A 98 -1.98 1.77 -21.22
C MET A 98 -2.94 0.58 -21.24
N LEU A 99 -2.60 -0.48 -20.51
CA LEU A 99 -3.44 -1.68 -20.43
C LEU A 99 -4.38 -1.61 -19.23
N ASP A 100 -5.60 -2.12 -19.38
CA ASP A 100 -6.52 -2.27 -18.24
C ASP A 100 -5.88 -3.24 -17.24
N PRO A 101 -5.93 -2.96 -15.93
CA PRO A 101 -5.32 -3.83 -14.94
C PRO A 101 -6.10 -5.14 -14.81
N LYS A 102 -5.45 -6.19 -14.30
CA LYS A 102 -6.13 -7.45 -13.96
C LYS A 102 -6.81 -7.31 -12.61
N ILE A 103 -8.14 -7.43 -12.61
CA ILE A 103 -8.97 -7.46 -11.40
C ILE A 103 -9.14 -8.93 -10.99
N TYR A 104 -8.72 -9.25 -9.76
CA TYR A 104 -8.96 -10.54 -9.12
C TYR A 104 -9.96 -10.35 -7.99
N GLU A 105 -11.10 -11.03 -8.09
CA GLU A 105 -12.10 -11.08 -7.03
C GLU A 105 -11.89 -12.30 -6.13
N GLY A 106 -12.09 -12.12 -4.83
CA GLY A 106 -11.96 -13.18 -3.85
C GLY A 106 -12.81 -12.93 -2.60
N LYS A 107 -12.73 -13.86 -1.65
CA LYS A 107 -13.36 -13.75 -0.33
C LYS A 107 -12.27 -13.77 0.73
N TYR A 108 -12.21 -12.73 1.54
CA TYR A 108 -11.22 -12.60 2.59
C TYR A 108 -11.67 -13.37 3.84
N PRO A 109 -10.93 -14.38 4.32
CA PRO A 109 -11.27 -15.12 5.52
C PRO A 109 -10.89 -14.34 6.78
N ASN A 110 -11.73 -14.40 7.81
CA ASN A 110 -11.41 -13.81 9.12
C ASN A 110 -10.48 -14.75 9.92
N ASP A 111 -9.34 -14.25 10.39
CA ASP A 111 -8.42 -14.91 11.33
C ASP A 111 -8.64 -14.34 12.74
N PHE A 112 -9.56 -14.94 13.50
CA PHE A 112 -9.88 -14.52 14.87
C PHE A 112 -8.70 -14.61 15.87
N LYS A 113 -7.59 -15.28 15.51
CA LYS A 113 -6.38 -15.34 16.36
C LYS A 113 -5.45 -14.14 16.14
N LYS A 114 -5.64 -13.39 15.05
CA LYS A 114 -4.85 -12.20 14.68
C LYS A 114 -5.83 -11.04 14.41
N PRO A 115 -6.31 -10.33 15.45
CA PRO A 115 -7.37 -9.33 15.32
C PRO A 115 -7.09 -8.26 14.25
N GLU A 116 -5.82 -7.90 14.04
CA GLU A 116 -5.32 -6.97 13.04
C GLU A 116 -5.44 -7.45 11.58
N LYS A 117 -5.64 -8.75 11.36
CA LYS A 117 -5.97 -9.29 10.04
C LYS A 117 -7.46 -9.21 9.72
N ASN A 118 -8.34 -9.12 10.72
CA ASN A 118 -9.77 -9.00 10.47
C ASN A 118 -10.14 -7.59 10.04
N PHE A 119 -11.30 -7.44 9.40
CA PHE A 119 -11.87 -6.12 9.10
C PHE A 119 -12.35 -5.42 10.37
N GLN A 120 -11.46 -4.65 10.98
CA GLN A 120 -11.73 -3.81 12.14
C GLN A 120 -12.13 -2.40 11.71
N ARG A 121 -12.82 -1.65 12.57
CA ARG A 121 -13.12 -0.22 12.33
C ARG A 121 -11.82 0.55 12.06
N GLY A 122 -11.85 1.47 11.12
CA GLY A 122 -10.64 2.15 10.69
C GLY A 122 -10.90 3.27 9.68
N TYR A 123 -9.82 3.71 9.06
CA TYR A 123 -9.85 4.72 8.00
C TYR A 123 -8.60 4.62 7.13
N ILE A 124 -8.65 5.20 5.94
CA ILE A 124 -7.46 5.54 5.15
C ILE A 124 -7.35 7.05 4.99
N VAL A 125 -6.14 7.56 4.81
CA VAL A 125 -5.87 8.92 4.35
C VAL A 125 -5.30 8.82 2.95
N LEU A 126 -6.05 9.33 1.99
CA LEU A 126 -5.65 9.42 0.60
C LEU A 126 -4.48 10.42 0.45
N PRO A 127 -3.70 10.36 -0.64
CA PRO A 127 -2.61 11.30 -0.87
C PRO A 127 -3.03 12.76 -0.95
N THR A 128 -4.32 13.02 -1.24
CA THR A 128 -4.96 14.33 -1.16
C THR A 128 -5.14 14.88 0.26
N GLY A 129 -4.83 14.08 1.29
CA GLY A 129 -5.19 14.35 2.68
C GLY A 129 -6.65 14.00 3.03
N ALA A 130 -7.46 13.58 2.05
CA ALA A 130 -8.85 13.19 2.30
C ALA A 130 -8.91 11.90 3.13
N LYS A 131 -9.63 11.95 4.26
CA LYS A 131 -9.83 10.82 5.17
C LYS A 131 -11.13 10.09 4.82
N VAL A 132 -11.04 8.78 4.58
CA VAL A 132 -12.19 7.92 4.25
C VAL A 132 -12.36 6.89 5.36
N THR A 133 -13.54 6.82 5.97
CA THR A 133 -13.86 5.87 7.05
C THR A 133 -14.38 4.54 6.49
N GLY A 134 -14.21 3.49 7.29
CA GLY A 134 -14.62 2.15 6.91
C GLY A 134 -14.04 1.09 7.85
N LYS A 135 -13.68 -0.06 7.26
CA LYS A 135 -12.96 -1.13 7.94
C LYS A 135 -11.63 -1.44 7.26
N VAL A 136 -10.60 -1.70 8.04
CA VAL A 136 -9.25 -2.06 7.58
C VAL A 136 -8.89 -3.46 8.08
N ALA A 137 -8.22 -4.23 7.21
CA ALA A 137 -7.62 -5.53 7.50
C ALA A 137 -6.19 -5.58 6.96
N GLN A 138 -5.22 -6.07 7.74
CA GLN A 138 -3.82 -6.17 7.29
C GLN A 138 -3.55 -7.49 6.55
N LEU A 139 -2.85 -7.42 5.42
CA LEU A 139 -2.43 -8.57 4.64
C LEU A 139 -0.97 -8.92 4.98
N ARG A 140 -0.78 -9.97 5.78
CA ARG A 140 0.52 -10.47 6.26
C ARG A 140 0.59 -12.00 6.18
N ASP A 141 0.42 -12.56 4.98
CA ASP A 141 0.32 -14.01 4.72
C ASP A 141 0.99 -14.46 3.41
N PHE A 142 2.13 -13.85 3.07
CA PHE A 142 3.15 -14.56 2.30
C PHE A 142 4.22 -15.00 3.32
N SER A 143 4.65 -16.27 3.26
CA SER A 143 5.52 -16.91 4.27
C SER A 143 6.78 -16.10 4.58
N ASP A 144 7.26 -15.38 3.56
CA ASP A 144 8.53 -14.68 3.55
C ASP A 144 8.38 -13.19 3.86
N TYR A 145 7.15 -12.72 4.17
CA TYR A 145 6.81 -11.30 4.36
C TYR A 145 5.86 -11.00 5.54
N ASP A 146 5.49 -11.99 6.36
CA ASP A 146 4.56 -11.77 7.50
C ASP A 146 5.15 -10.86 8.60
N PHE A 147 6.44 -10.55 8.51
CA PHE A 147 7.15 -9.59 9.34
C PHE A 147 6.82 -8.12 9.03
N PHE A 148 6.01 -7.80 8.01
CA PHE A 148 5.73 -6.42 7.57
C PHE A 148 4.30 -6.22 7.06
N VAL A 149 3.73 -5.02 7.18
CA VAL A 149 2.47 -4.67 6.51
C VAL A 149 2.80 -4.16 5.10
N TYR A 150 2.91 -5.08 4.13
CA TYR A 150 3.11 -4.73 2.71
C TYR A 150 1.81 -4.24 2.04
N ASN A 151 0.66 -4.72 2.52
CA ASN A 151 -0.64 -4.51 1.88
C ASN A 151 -1.76 -4.49 2.93
N ILE A 152 -2.85 -3.76 2.66
CA ILE A 152 -4.09 -3.77 3.45
C ILE A 152 -5.30 -4.03 2.55
N MET A 153 -6.36 -4.60 3.11
CA MET A 153 -7.71 -4.45 2.54
C MET A 153 -8.42 -3.30 3.26
N PHE A 154 -9.15 -2.49 2.50
CA PHE A 154 -10.04 -1.45 3.03
C PHE A 154 -11.43 -1.60 2.46
N LEU A 155 -12.44 -1.64 3.34
CA LEU A 155 -13.86 -1.67 3.01
C LEU A 155 -14.47 -0.33 3.43
N PRO A 156 -14.77 0.60 2.50
CA PRO A 156 -15.43 1.87 2.83
C PRO A 156 -16.76 1.66 3.55
N ASP A 157 -17.15 2.60 4.42
CA ASP A 157 -18.49 2.59 5.01
C ASP A 157 -19.57 2.60 3.90
N GLY A 158 -20.54 1.68 3.99
CA GLY A 158 -21.57 1.48 2.96
C GLY A 158 -21.16 0.66 1.74
N SER A 159 -19.89 0.24 1.61
CA SER A 159 -19.46 -0.70 0.56
C SER A 159 -19.70 -2.16 0.96
N GLU A 160 -19.98 -3.00 -0.03
CA GLU A 160 -20.00 -4.47 0.10
C GLU A 160 -18.68 -5.14 -0.32
N VAL A 161 -17.82 -4.41 -1.04
CA VAL A 161 -16.57 -4.93 -1.62
C VAL A 161 -15.38 -4.11 -1.11
N ALA A 162 -14.37 -4.82 -0.60
CA ALA A 162 -13.11 -4.24 -0.13
C ALA A 162 -12.09 -4.11 -1.26
N SER A 163 -11.22 -3.12 -1.16
CA SER A 163 -10.13 -2.87 -2.12
C SER A 163 -8.77 -3.18 -1.48
N SER A 164 -7.84 -3.74 -2.26
CA SER A 164 -6.46 -4.00 -1.82
C SER A 164 -5.53 -2.82 -2.11
N PHE A 165 -4.79 -2.36 -1.09
CA PHE A 165 -3.80 -1.29 -1.16
C PHE A 165 -2.41 -1.81 -0.76
N LYS A 166 -1.58 -2.09 -1.77
CA LYS A 166 -0.13 -2.20 -1.59
C LYS A 166 0.45 -0.88 -1.04
N GLY A 167 1.65 -0.97 -0.46
CA GLY A 167 2.49 0.16 -0.06
C GLY A 167 2.53 1.34 -1.03
N GLY A 168 2.83 2.52 -0.49
CA GLY A 168 3.05 3.77 -1.22
C GLY A 168 1.77 4.48 -1.67
N ARG A 169 0.66 3.75 -1.86
CA ARG A 169 -0.55 4.26 -2.52
C ARG A 169 -1.40 5.22 -1.68
N ILE A 170 -1.46 5.01 -0.37
CA ILE A 170 -2.15 5.90 0.58
C ILE A 170 -1.11 6.56 1.51
N ALA A 171 -1.46 7.71 2.07
CA ALA A 171 -0.56 8.45 2.96
C ALA A 171 -0.49 7.82 4.36
N GLU A 172 -1.63 7.34 4.86
CA GLU A 172 -1.79 6.77 6.20
C GLU A 172 -2.99 5.80 6.21
N PHE A 173 -3.01 4.84 7.13
CA PHE A 173 -4.25 4.20 7.56
C PHE A 173 -4.35 4.13 9.09
N GLY A 174 -5.58 4.12 9.60
CA GLY A 174 -5.88 3.82 11.00
C GLY A 174 -6.68 2.52 11.10
N GLN A 175 -6.35 1.68 12.06
CA GLN A 175 -7.08 0.43 12.35
C GLN A 175 -7.25 0.25 13.86
N GLU A 176 -8.47 -0.01 14.30
CA GLU A 176 -8.77 -0.34 15.69
C GLU A 176 -8.33 -1.78 16.00
N ILE A 177 -7.31 -1.94 16.83
CA ILE A 177 -6.79 -3.25 17.24
C ILE A 177 -6.86 -3.32 18.77
N ASN A 178 -7.55 -4.32 19.31
CA ASN A 178 -7.77 -4.50 20.75
C ASN A 178 -8.32 -3.24 21.45
N GLY A 179 -9.28 -2.57 20.81
CA GLY A 179 -9.91 -1.33 21.32
C GLY A 179 -9.04 -0.07 21.23
N THR A 180 -7.87 -0.14 20.62
CA THR A 180 -6.97 1.02 20.42
C THR A 180 -6.80 1.32 18.94
N MET A 181 -7.00 2.56 18.53
CA MET A 181 -6.72 3.01 17.16
C MET A 181 -5.19 3.05 16.94
N GLN A 182 -4.67 2.13 16.14
CA GLN A 182 -3.29 2.13 15.68
C GLN A 182 -3.19 2.85 14.34
N VAL A 183 -2.28 3.81 14.24
CA VAL A 183 -2.07 4.65 13.04
C VAL A 183 -0.81 4.20 12.33
N TRP A 184 -0.84 4.12 11.01
CA TRP A 184 0.22 3.55 10.18
C TRP A 184 0.59 4.51 9.05
N ASP A 185 1.86 4.90 8.98
CA ASP A 185 2.43 5.76 7.95
C ASP A 185 2.72 4.98 6.66
N GLY A 186 2.34 5.53 5.51
CA GLY A 186 2.55 4.94 4.18
C GLY A 186 3.90 5.27 3.56
N TYR A 187 4.73 4.25 3.37
CA TYR A 187 6.01 4.28 2.63
C TYR A 187 5.90 3.44 1.36
N VAL A 188 6.86 3.58 0.44
CA VAL A 188 6.82 3.00 -0.91
C VAL A 188 6.45 1.51 -0.89
N ASP A 189 7.13 0.71 -0.07
CA ASP A 189 6.93 -0.74 -0.03
C ASP A 189 5.89 -1.21 0.99
N GLY A 190 5.37 -0.33 1.85
CA GLY A 190 4.37 -0.73 2.85
C GLY A 190 4.23 0.27 3.99
N TYR A 191 3.86 -0.22 5.17
CA TYR A 191 3.37 0.62 6.25
C TYR A 191 4.09 0.37 7.58
N LEU A 192 4.38 1.45 8.31
CA LEU A 192 4.99 1.40 9.64
C LEU A 192 4.05 1.98 10.69
N LEU A 193 4.00 1.36 11.87
CA LEU A 193 3.20 1.82 13.00
C LEU A 193 3.77 3.15 13.51
N ARG A 194 2.94 4.20 13.51
CA ARG A 194 3.22 5.50 14.13
C ARG A 194 3.18 5.34 15.65
N MET A 195 4.29 5.68 16.29
CA MET A 195 4.50 5.65 17.73
C MET A 195 4.30 7.03 18.37
N THR A 196 4.61 8.11 17.65
CA THR A 196 4.35 9.50 18.05
C THR A 196 3.92 10.34 16.85
N ASP A 197 3.14 11.39 17.10
CA ASP A 197 2.75 12.38 16.08
C ASP A 197 3.13 13.80 16.53
N GLY A 198 3.18 14.75 15.60
CA GLY A 198 3.66 16.11 15.79
C GLY A 198 4.65 16.54 14.71
N ARG A 199 5.54 17.49 15.02
CA ARG A 199 6.58 17.92 14.07
C ARG A 199 7.50 16.77 13.67
N TYR A 200 7.91 15.96 14.64
CA TYR A 200 8.72 14.77 14.43
C TYR A 200 7.86 13.52 14.66
N ARG A 201 7.48 12.84 13.59
CA ARG A 201 6.78 11.55 13.69
C ARG A 201 7.79 10.43 13.88
N LEU A 202 7.57 9.59 14.88
CA LEU A 202 8.35 8.38 15.12
C LEU A 202 7.54 7.17 14.65
N SER A 203 8.07 6.37 13.74
CA SER A 203 7.39 5.19 13.21
C SER A 203 8.30 3.96 13.15
N ARG A 204 7.76 2.76 13.34
CA ARG A 204 8.52 1.49 13.37
C ARG A 204 7.75 0.33 12.76
N ASN A 205 8.45 -0.75 12.41
CA ASN A 205 7.81 -2.02 12.11
C ASN A 205 7.62 -2.85 13.40
N PRO A 206 6.39 -3.08 13.89
CA PRO A 206 6.16 -3.85 15.12
C PRO A 206 6.30 -5.37 14.92
N TYR A 207 6.38 -5.86 13.67
CA TYR A 207 6.35 -7.30 13.34
C TYR A 207 7.72 -7.88 12.94
N SER A 208 8.80 -7.11 13.04
CA SER A 208 10.16 -7.58 12.74
C SER A 208 10.54 -8.83 13.55
N LYS A 209 11.02 -9.85 12.83
CA LYS A 209 11.41 -11.16 13.38
C LYS A 209 12.91 -11.31 13.61
N THR A 210 13.75 -10.71 12.78
CA THR A 210 15.20 -10.96 12.70
C THR A 210 16.05 -9.72 13.01
N LYS A 211 17.37 -9.89 13.05
CA LYS A 211 18.33 -8.87 13.53
C LYS A 211 18.97 -8.05 12.40
N ASN A 212 18.66 -8.37 11.16
CA ASN A 212 19.25 -7.91 9.89
C ASN A 212 18.10 -7.91 8.84
N GLU A 213 18.10 -7.15 7.75
CA GLU A 213 18.80 -5.91 7.38
C GLU A 213 17.91 -5.14 6.35
N PHE A 214 17.02 -4.27 6.85
CA PHE A 214 15.93 -3.68 6.05
C PHE A 214 16.40 -2.61 5.05
N PHE A 215 17.40 -1.83 5.45
CA PHE A 215 17.47 -0.43 5.01
C PHE A 215 18.29 -0.15 3.76
N THR A 216 18.74 -1.20 3.07
CA THR A 216 19.44 -1.06 1.77
C THR A 216 18.53 -0.47 0.70
N SER A 217 17.23 -0.78 0.70
CA SER A 217 16.26 -0.22 -0.26
C SER A 217 15.89 1.23 0.07
N LEU A 218 15.45 1.52 1.30
CA LEU A 218 14.96 2.86 1.66
C LEU A 218 16.06 3.95 1.62
N LYS A 219 17.34 3.56 1.55
CA LYS A 219 18.47 4.47 1.33
C LYS A 219 18.56 5.03 -0.11
N ASN A 220 17.85 4.44 -1.08
CA ASN A 220 17.83 4.91 -2.48
C ASN A 220 16.77 6.02 -2.73
N SER A 221 16.25 6.61 -1.65
CA SER A 221 15.02 7.41 -1.56
C SER A 221 14.93 8.72 -2.34
N VAL A 222 15.87 9.04 -3.23
CA VAL A 222 15.71 10.12 -4.22
C VAL A 222 14.85 9.63 -5.39
N THR A 223 15.13 8.43 -5.92
CA THR A 223 14.36 7.81 -7.02
C THR A 223 12.97 7.33 -6.58
N ASP A 224 12.86 6.81 -5.35
CA ASP A 224 11.63 6.14 -4.90
C ASP A 224 10.48 7.13 -4.58
N SER A 225 10.83 8.41 -4.34
CA SER A 225 9.85 9.49 -4.20
C SER A 225 9.01 9.70 -5.46
N LEU A 226 9.57 9.42 -6.65
CA LEU A 226 8.90 9.57 -7.94
C LEU A 226 7.84 8.48 -8.15
N ALA A 227 8.15 7.22 -7.78
CA ALA A 227 7.19 6.12 -7.87
C ALA A 227 5.99 6.32 -6.93
N LYS A 228 6.26 6.74 -5.68
CA LYS A 228 5.21 7.17 -4.74
C LYS A 228 4.42 8.33 -5.32
N GLY A 229 5.08 9.39 -5.77
CA GLY A 229 4.45 10.56 -6.37
C GLY A 229 3.54 10.24 -7.55
N ALA A 230 3.98 9.37 -8.48
CA ALA A 230 3.20 8.98 -9.65
C ALA A 230 1.94 8.17 -9.29
N ALA A 231 2.08 7.14 -8.44
CA ALA A 231 0.93 6.35 -7.99
C ALA A 231 -0.07 7.21 -7.20
N GLN A 232 0.43 8.10 -6.34
CA GLN A 232 -0.37 9.01 -5.53
C GLN A 232 -1.06 10.10 -6.36
N ALA A 233 -0.40 10.64 -7.38
CA ALA A 233 -0.97 11.62 -8.31
C ALA A 233 -2.08 11.00 -9.19
N ALA A 234 -1.89 9.77 -9.67
CA ALA A 234 -2.92 9.08 -10.45
C ALA A 234 -4.16 8.72 -9.62
N LEU A 235 -3.97 8.25 -8.38
CA LEU A 235 -5.07 8.04 -7.42
C LEU A 235 -5.80 9.36 -7.13
N THR A 236 -5.04 10.44 -6.85
CA THR A 236 -5.57 11.79 -6.61
C THR A 236 -6.41 12.29 -7.77
N LYS A 237 -5.87 12.22 -8.99
CA LYS A 237 -6.53 12.71 -10.20
C LYS A 237 -7.85 11.96 -10.44
N SER A 238 -7.85 10.63 -10.37
CA SER A 238 -9.07 9.85 -10.57
C SER A 238 -10.19 10.22 -9.57
N ILE A 239 -9.82 10.47 -8.31
CA ILE A 239 -10.77 10.91 -7.27
C ILE A 239 -11.29 12.32 -7.55
N GLN A 240 -10.44 13.22 -8.06
CA GLN A 240 -10.85 14.56 -8.52
C GLN A 240 -11.76 14.49 -9.76
N ASP A 241 -11.54 13.52 -10.65
CA ASP A 241 -12.38 13.23 -11.82
C ASP A 241 -13.72 12.54 -11.44
N GLY A 242 -14.02 12.39 -10.14
CA GLY A 242 -15.32 11.94 -9.63
C GLY A 242 -15.54 10.42 -9.63
N GLN A 243 -14.50 9.63 -9.90
CA GLN A 243 -14.58 8.16 -9.92
C GLN A 243 -14.68 7.58 -8.50
N ASN A 244 -15.27 6.39 -8.37
CA ASN A 244 -15.34 5.73 -7.07
C ASN A 244 -13.98 5.14 -6.66
N LEU A 245 -13.77 4.91 -5.37
CA LEU A 245 -12.46 4.50 -4.84
C LEU A 245 -11.90 3.23 -5.49
N ASN A 246 -12.73 2.27 -5.92
CA ASN A 246 -12.26 1.07 -6.62
C ASN A 246 -11.71 1.41 -8.01
N GLU A 247 -12.47 2.18 -8.80
CA GLU A 247 -12.02 2.70 -10.10
C GLU A 247 -10.74 3.56 -9.96
N SER A 248 -10.64 4.34 -8.89
CA SER A 248 -9.44 5.14 -8.63
C SER A 248 -8.22 4.32 -8.28
N ILE A 249 -8.39 3.21 -7.58
CA ILE A 249 -7.30 2.24 -7.38
C ILE A 249 -6.91 1.63 -8.72
N GLU A 250 -7.89 1.18 -9.52
CA GLU A 250 -7.66 0.59 -10.84
C GLU A 250 -6.86 1.52 -11.76
N ASN A 251 -7.19 2.81 -11.80
CA ASN A 251 -6.46 3.80 -12.58
C ASN A 251 -5.08 4.16 -11.97
N SER A 252 -4.94 4.16 -10.65
CA SER A 252 -3.64 4.39 -9.98
C SER A 252 -2.62 3.28 -10.21
N VAL A 253 -3.09 2.04 -10.40
CA VAL A 253 -2.26 0.84 -10.54
C VAL A 253 -1.31 0.94 -11.73
N ASN A 254 -1.80 1.46 -12.86
CA ASN A 254 -1.07 1.54 -14.12
C ASN A 254 -0.06 2.71 -14.19
N ALA A 255 -0.23 3.73 -13.35
CA ALA A 255 0.68 4.86 -13.30
C ALA A 255 1.96 4.58 -12.47
N GLY A 256 1.89 3.62 -11.55
CA GLY A 256 3.01 3.23 -10.68
C GLY A 256 3.85 2.06 -11.19
N SER A 257 3.44 1.35 -12.24
CA SER A 257 4.07 0.11 -12.71
C SER A 257 5.34 0.29 -13.55
N ALA A 258 5.95 1.48 -13.53
CA ALA A 258 7.17 1.80 -14.27
C ALA A 258 8.48 1.55 -13.49
N VAL A 259 8.41 1.05 -12.24
CA VAL A 259 9.59 0.69 -11.44
C VAL A 259 9.58 -0.79 -11.10
N SER A 260 10.70 -1.42 -11.44
CA SER A 260 10.97 -2.85 -11.35
C SER A 260 10.75 -3.45 -9.96
N GLU A 261 10.43 -4.74 -9.94
CA GLU A 261 10.29 -5.59 -8.76
C GLU A 261 11.66 -5.85 -8.09
N VAL A 262 12.24 -4.81 -7.47
CA VAL A 262 13.44 -4.92 -6.62
C VAL A 262 13.05 -5.35 -5.21
N LEU A 263 12.39 -6.51 -5.10
CA LEU A 263 12.17 -7.23 -3.84
C LEU A 263 13.18 -8.39 -3.68
N GLY A 264 14.41 -8.17 -4.13
CA GLY A 264 15.53 -9.06 -3.87
C GLY A 264 15.95 -8.98 -2.40
N GLN A 265 15.45 -9.90 -1.57
CA GLN A 265 15.96 -10.25 -0.23
C GLN A 265 16.24 -9.06 0.70
N VAL A 266 15.18 -8.35 1.10
CA VAL A 266 15.26 -7.23 2.05
C VAL A 266 14.43 -7.57 3.29
N GLU A 267 15.11 -7.86 4.40
CA GLU A 267 14.54 -8.50 5.59
C GLU A 267 14.50 -7.53 6.78
N ILE A 268 13.38 -7.38 7.51
CA ILE A 268 13.22 -6.18 8.36
C ILE A 268 13.84 -6.30 9.76
N ASN A 269 14.79 -5.41 10.06
CA ASN A 269 15.46 -5.24 11.36
C ASN A 269 14.52 -4.73 12.48
N LYS A 270 14.82 -5.15 13.71
CA LYS A 270 14.03 -4.95 14.94
C LYS A 270 14.45 -3.73 15.78
N LYS A 271 15.46 -2.97 15.33
CA LYS A 271 16.16 -1.93 16.12
C LYS A 271 16.32 -0.59 15.39
N GLU A 272 15.37 -0.26 14.52
CA GLU A 272 15.42 0.98 13.74
C GLU A 272 14.08 1.72 13.80
N TYR A 273 14.18 3.04 13.96
CA TYR A 273 13.07 3.97 13.93
C TYR A 273 13.18 4.81 12.66
N LEU A 274 12.06 5.03 11.97
CA LEU A 274 11.96 6.13 11.02
C LEU A 274 11.48 7.37 11.76
N ILE A 275 12.18 8.47 11.52
CA ILE A 275 11.85 9.80 12.05
C ILE A 275 11.57 10.70 10.85
N PHE A 276 10.36 11.23 10.79
CA PHE A 276 9.92 12.17 9.75
C PHE A 276 9.77 13.58 10.35
N ASP A 277 10.57 14.53 9.88
CA ASP A 277 10.39 15.96 10.21
C ASP A 277 9.38 16.56 9.23
N THR A 278 8.13 16.71 9.67
CA THR A 278 7.02 17.22 8.87
C THR A 278 7.27 18.64 8.34
N LYS A 279 8.11 19.44 9.01
CA LYS A 279 8.46 20.80 8.60
C LYS A 279 9.41 20.81 7.40
N ASN A 280 10.36 19.89 7.38
CA ASN A 280 11.40 19.79 6.34
C ASN A 280 11.07 18.74 5.27
N ASN A 281 10.01 17.95 5.46
CA ASN A 281 9.60 16.81 4.63
C ASN A 281 10.73 15.78 4.43
N THR A 282 11.55 15.56 5.46
CA THR A 282 12.69 14.63 5.44
C THR A 282 12.43 13.40 6.31
N VAL A 283 12.85 12.22 5.82
CA VAL A 283 12.80 10.94 6.55
C VAL A 283 14.24 10.52 6.87
N VAL A 284 14.50 10.10 8.11
CA VAL A 284 15.79 9.55 8.54
C VAL A 284 15.56 8.23 9.27
N SER A 285 16.32 7.17 8.91
CA SER A 285 16.40 5.95 9.73
C SER A 285 17.47 6.11 10.81
N VAL A 286 17.16 5.68 12.03
CA VAL A 286 18.05 5.78 13.18
C VAL A 286 18.08 4.45 13.93
N THR A 287 19.29 3.91 14.10
CA THR A 287 19.58 2.67 14.85
C THR A 287 19.69 2.94 16.35
N LYS A 288 19.63 1.87 17.17
CA LYS A 288 19.86 1.94 18.64
C LYS A 288 21.14 2.70 19.01
N ASP A 289 22.24 2.48 18.28
CA ASP A 289 23.55 3.03 18.63
C ASP A 289 23.71 4.48 18.14
N ALA A 290 23.05 4.85 17.03
CA ALA A 290 23.04 6.23 16.52
C ALA A 290 22.03 7.15 17.26
N PHE A 291 21.03 6.57 17.93
CA PHE A 291 19.90 7.31 18.50
C PHE A 291 20.29 8.46 19.45
N PRO A 292 21.18 8.28 20.45
CA PRO A 292 21.52 9.37 21.37
C PRO A 292 22.16 10.58 20.67
N GLY A 293 23.00 10.32 19.65
CA GLY A 293 23.62 11.38 18.85
C GLY A 293 22.60 12.13 17.98
N TYR A 294 21.69 11.40 17.34
CA TYR A 294 20.63 12.02 16.54
C TYR A 294 19.63 12.81 17.40
N ALA A 295 19.21 12.27 18.54
CA ALA A 295 18.36 12.94 19.52
C ALA A 295 18.98 14.27 19.99
N GLN A 296 20.29 14.29 20.27
CA GLN A 296 21.01 15.51 20.65
C GLN A 296 21.02 16.57 19.53
N SER A 297 21.12 16.16 18.27
CA SER A 297 21.01 17.08 17.11
C SER A 297 19.60 17.65 16.95
N LEU A 298 18.56 16.83 17.15
CA LEU A 298 17.17 17.29 17.14
C LEU A 298 16.91 18.36 18.21
N LEU A 299 17.44 18.19 19.43
CA LEU A 299 17.31 19.21 20.50
C LEU A 299 17.95 20.54 20.11
N GLN A 300 19.13 20.51 19.50
CA GLN A 300 19.84 21.71 19.02
C GLN A 300 19.02 22.42 17.93
N ASN A 301 18.53 21.68 16.94
CA ASN A 301 17.66 22.22 15.87
C ASN A 301 16.30 22.73 16.38
N CYS A 302 15.95 22.40 17.62
CA CYS A 302 14.72 22.80 18.28
C CYS A 302 14.90 23.94 19.31
N ASN A 303 16.13 24.24 19.73
CA ASN A 303 16.42 24.98 20.96
C ASN A 303 15.68 24.45 22.20
N ALA A 304 15.41 23.14 22.25
CA ALA A 304 14.69 22.50 23.35
C ALA A 304 15.64 21.97 24.44
N SER A 305 15.29 22.22 25.70
CA SER A 305 15.96 21.61 26.85
C SER A 305 15.15 20.41 27.34
N ILE A 306 15.58 19.22 26.96
CA ILE A 306 14.97 17.94 27.34
C ILE A 306 16.03 17.10 28.06
N SER A 307 15.61 16.38 29.10
CA SER A 307 16.52 15.60 29.94
C SER A 307 17.25 14.51 29.16
N LYS A 308 18.55 14.36 29.43
CA LYS A 308 19.43 13.41 28.72
C LYS A 308 19.05 11.95 28.94
N ASP A 309 18.38 11.62 30.03
CA ASP A 309 17.93 10.24 30.29
C ASP A 309 16.83 9.78 29.33
N LEU A 310 16.07 10.70 28.72
CA LEU A 310 15.12 10.40 27.65
C LEU A 310 15.80 10.10 26.32
N MET A 311 17.04 10.54 26.09
CA MET A 311 17.81 10.26 24.85
C MET A 311 18.37 8.82 24.80
N THR A 312 17.59 7.86 25.29
CA THR A 312 17.90 6.42 25.27
C THR A 312 16.88 5.71 24.39
N TRP A 313 17.33 4.67 23.68
CA TRP A 313 16.49 3.95 22.69
C TRP A 313 15.15 3.47 23.26
N ASP A 314 15.18 2.98 24.49
CA ASP A 314 14.04 2.36 25.15
C ASP A 314 13.02 3.42 25.63
N LYS A 315 13.44 4.70 25.71
CA LYS A 315 12.60 5.89 25.98
C LYS A 315 12.32 6.76 24.75
N ALA A 316 12.62 6.30 23.54
CA ALA A 316 12.51 7.13 22.33
C ALA A 316 11.11 7.74 22.13
N VAL A 317 10.04 7.01 22.45
CA VAL A 317 8.65 7.51 22.38
C VAL A 317 8.42 8.68 23.34
N GLU A 318 8.92 8.58 24.57
CA GLU A 318 8.83 9.63 25.59
C GLU A 318 9.64 10.87 25.18
N PHE A 319 10.85 10.66 24.65
CA PHE A 319 11.67 11.71 24.06
C PHE A 319 10.95 12.44 22.93
N PHE A 320 10.36 11.73 21.96
CA PHE A 320 9.67 12.37 20.83
C PHE A 320 8.39 13.09 21.24
N ASN A 321 7.65 12.58 22.23
CA ASN A 321 6.51 13.29 22.80
C ASN A 321 6.94 14.60 23.49
N ALA A 322 8.01 14.57 24.29
CA ALA A 322 8.57 15.78 24.90
C ALA A 322 9.14 16.75 23.83
N LEU A 323 9.79 16.23 22.79
CA LEU A 323 10.32 17.01 21.67
C LEU A 323 9.20 17.70 20.91
N ASN A 324 8.12 17.00 20.54
CA ASN A 324 6.99 17.60 19.84
C ASN A 324 6.19 18.61 20.69
N ALA A 325 6.20 18.46 22.02
CA ALA A 325 5.62 19.46 22.92
C ALA A 325 6.45 20.76 22.97
N ALA A 326 7.78 20.65 22.89
CA ALA A 326 8.71 21.79 22.86
C ALA A 326 8.88 22.41 21.45
N CYS A 327 8.87 21.59 20.40
CA CYS A 327 9.05 21.97 19.00
C CYS A 327 7.70 22.13 18.28
N LYS A 328 7.21 23.36 18.27
CA LYS A 328 6.11 23.79 17.40
C LYS A 328 6.65 24.34 16.07
#